data_AF-A0A964LRM3-F1
#
_entry.id   AF-A0A964LRM3-F1
#
_cell.length_a   1.000
_cell.length_b   1.000
_cell.length_c   1.000
_cell.angle_alpha   90.00
_cell.angle_beta   90.00
_cell.angle_gamma   90.00
#
_symmetry.space_group_name_H-M   'P 1'
#
loop_
_entity.id
_entity.type
_entity.pdbx_description
1 polymer ?
#
loop_
_entity_poly.entity_id
_entity_poly.type
_entity_poly.pdbx_seq_one_letter_code
_entity_poly.pdbx_strand_id
1 'polypeptide(L)'
;MFRRPLLRTAVILLALIQLSSLAFASRASLHNGYLVVPRIDVDGYGALELKFRVVFNGEYQFVLEQAVTASSAISNSGLFDPLQLTIDVDEVQTTNGELFALQLRLHSQTGQVIFTITDSEKLAAASAEPAPNTNPTPSAAAITRYAQQCSGCHGSAGGGTSTAPTLKACANCASRATLLAYIRDTMPIGHPAACDSNCAALMADYILLAFNSTNQQVVNQTVGIIELLDNGYTLRKAAEQLLSRLPTLTEFQMVASGGSTELSLAIDGMMREEGFYRRLSEIFNDYLLTDKYHSRNGSEAAISLLSSDDFPSRRWFDPGKDQRPADYETIKRHTNNGVAQEPLALINYVVRQNRPFTEILTADYMMVNQFSARTYGITGITFSNPNDPNEYRPTALPGIPNAGILTSPMFLNRYPTTATNRNRGRARVVFDLFLDTDILAIEGVRPGNSVDITTPVPTINNPECSKCHAVLDPVASIFQNWDQKGQYRPARIQWRAHAAGGQYRQFGALVGREDCC
;
A
#
# COMPACT_ATOMS: atom_id res chain seq x y z
N MET A 1 25.23 46.88 37.14
CA MET A 1 24.31 47.05 36.00
C MET A 1 24.32 45.76 35.18
N PHE A 2 23.54 44.73 35.54
CA PHE A 2 23.12 43.67 34.63
C PHE A 2 21.80 43.09 35.16
N ARG A 3 20.82 43.00 34.25
CA ARG A 3 19.41 42.67 34.46
C ARG A 3 19.21 41.26 35.01
N ARG A 4 18.12 41.04 35.76
CA ARG A 4 17.07 40.03 35.47
C ARG A 4 15.92 40.08 36.50
N PRO A 5 14.79 40.74 36.19
CA PRO A 5 13.48 40.45 36.76
C PRO A 5 12.70 39.61 35.72
N LEU A 6 12.66 38.29 35.84
CA LEU A 6 11.94 37.44 34.89
C LEU A 6 10.94 36.45 35.50
N LEU A 7 10.91 36.27 36.84
CA LEU A 7 9.95 35.35 37.49
C LEU A 7 8.86 36.04 38.33
N ARG A 8 8.98 37.34 38.62
CA ARG A 8 8.01 38.03 39.50
C ARG A 8 6.69 38.38 38.81
N THR A 9 6.62 38.35 37.48
CA THR A 9 5.43 38.76 36.72
C THR A 9 4.53 37.59 36.30
N ALA A 10 5.01 36.35 36.33
CA ALA A 10 4.21 35.18 35.96
C ALA A 10 3.31 34.66 37.11
N VAL A 11 3.56 35.07 38.36
CA VAL A 11 2.87 34.50 39.54
C VAL A 11 1.77 35.42 40.13
N ILE A 12 1.57 36.64 39.60
CA ILE A 12 0.61 37.62 40.18
C ILE A 12 -0.70 37.73 39.37
N LEU A 13 -1.10 36.72 38.58
CA LEU A 13 -2.41 36.75 37.93
C LEU A 13 -3.13 35.40 37.94
N LEU A 14 -3.50 34.91 39.12
CA LEU A 14 -4.64 34.00 39.28
C LEU A 14 -5.22 34.18 40.69
N ALA A 15 -6.24 35.04 40.76
CA ALA A 15 -7.03 35.25 41.95
C ALA A 15 -7.93 34.03 42.23
N LEU A 16 -7.98 33.66 43.50
CA LEU A 16 -8.93 32.79 44.20
C LEU A 16 -10.18 32.35 43.41
N ILE A 17 -10.28 31.04 43.17
CA ILE A 17 -11.57 30.33 43.11
C ILE A 17 -11.45 29.10 44.02
N GLN A 18 -12.32 29.05 45.03
CA GLN A 18 -12.39 27.96 46.01
C GLN A 18 -13.22 26.78 45.51
N LEU A 19 -12.70 25.58 45.81
CA LEU A 19 -13.33 24.29 46.12
C LEU A 19 -14.26 23.63 45.09
N SER A 20 -13.71 22.61 44.44
CA SER A 20 -14.27 21.26 44.60
C SER A 20 -13.11 20.29 44.85
N SER A 21 -13.18 19.56 45.96
CA SER A 21 -12.22 18.53 46.36
C SER A 21 -12.33 17.35 45.41
N LEU A 22 -11.50 17.33 44.37
CA LEU A 22 -11.23 16.12 43.61
C LEU A 22 -10.25 15.27 44.41
N ALA A 23 -10.55 13.99 44.54
CA ALA A 23 -9.68 13.02 45.19
C ALA A 23 -8.26 13.11 44.61
N PHE A 24 -7.28 13.34 45.47
CA PHE A 24 -5.90 13.55 45.07
C PHE A 24 -5.37 12.33 44.32
N ALA A 25 -5.14 12.48 43.01
CA ALA A 25 -4.42 11.48 42.25
C ALA A 25 -2.98 11.43 42.79
N SER A 26 -2.50 10.26 43.18
CA SER A 26 -1.14 10.09 43.72
C SER A 26 -0.05 10.10 42.64
N ARG A 27 -0.43 10.25 41.37
CA ARG A 27 0.41 10.11 40.19
C ARG A 27 -0.04 11.09 39.10
N ALA A 28 0.90 11.62 38.32
CA ALA A 28 0.56 12.46 37.18
C ALA A 28 -0.16 11.65 36.11
N SER A 29 -1.15 12.26 35.46
CA SER A 29 -1.98 11.56 34.49
C SER A 29 -2.33 12.44 33.31
N LEU A 30 -2.38 11.80 32.14
CA LEU A 30 -2.77 12.38 30.87
C LEU A 30 -4.07 11.72 30.40
N HIS A 31 -5.18 12.41 30.61
CA HIS A 31 -6.50 11.92 30.24
C HIS A 31 -7.45 13.08 29.89
N ASN A 32 -8.44 12.82 29.02
CA ASN A 32 -9.46 13.80 28.62
C ASN A 32 -8.92 15.16 28.12
N GLY A 33 -7.76 15.16 27.46
CA GLY A 33 -7.12 16.39 26.96
C GLY A 33 -6.42 17.23 28.04
N TYR A 34 -6.21 16.67 29.24
CA TYR A 34 -5.53 17.34 30.35
C TYR A 34 -4.35 16.52 30.85
N LEU A 35 -3.24 17.20 31.12
CA LEU A 35 -2.15 16.69 31.95
C LEU A 35 -2.33 17.26 33.37
N VAL A 36 -2.51 16.39 34.35
CA VAL A 36 -2.55 16.77 35.77
C VAL A 36 -1.27 16.28 36.43
N VAL A 37 -0.49 17.18 36.99
CA VAL A 37 0.72 16.90 37.77
C VAL A 37 0.40 17.19 39.24
N PRO A 38 0.18 16.17 40.08
CA PRO A 38 -0.43 16.33 41.39
C PRO A 38 0.50 17.02 42.40
N ARG A 39 1.82 16.97 42.16
CA ARG A 39 2.78 17.76 42.93
C ARG A 39 4.08 17.97 42.16
N ILE A 40 4.56 19.20 42.16
CA ILE A 40 5.95 19.57 41.87
C ILE A 40 6.43 20.58 42.90
N ASP A 41 7.65 20.41 43.40
CA ASP A 41 8.24 21.36 44.33
C ASP A 41 8.99 22.46 43.55
N VAL A 42 8.57 23.71 43.74
CA VAL A 42 9.16 24.87 43.06
C VAL A 42 9.85 25.78 44.08
N ASP A 43 11.14 25.99 43.89
CA ASP A 43 11.94 26.87 44.74
C ASP A 43 11.34 28.28 44.80
N GLY A 44 11.05 28.73 46.03
CA GLY A 44 10.44 30.04 46.31
C GLY A 44 8.91 30.09 46.24
N TYR A 45 8.25 29.03 45.77
CA TYR A 45 6.78 28.95 45.65
C TYR A 45 6.14 27.74 46.36
N GLY A 46 6.95 26.76 46.78
CA GLY A 46 6.49 25.59 47.52
C GLY A 46 5.96 24.48 46.61
N ALA A 47 5.24 23.53 47.20
CA ALA A 47 4.62 22.42 46.48
C ALA A 47 3.39 22.88 45.71
N LEU A 48 3.33 22.62 44.40
CA LEU A 48 2.25 23.02 43.51
C LEU A 48 1.65 21.81 42.77
N GLU A 49 0.34 21.77 42.65
CA GLU A 49 -0.40 20.94 41.70
C GLU A 49 -0.60 21.75 40.42
N LEU A 50 -0.26 21.16 39.28
CA LEU A 50 -0.37 21.80 37.98
C LEU A 50 -1.40 21.07 37.11
N LYS A 51 -2.23 21.83 36.41
CA LYS A 51 -3.15 21.32 35.40
C LYS A 51 -2.92 22.03 34.08
N PHE A 52 -2.57 21.25 33.06
CA PHE A 52 -2.38 21.74 31.70
C PHE A 52 -3.50 21.24 30.80
N ARG A 53 -4.09 22.14 30.02
CA ARG A 53 -4.89 21.75 28.86
C ARG A 53 -3.94 21.48 27.70
N VAL A 54 -4.11 20.33 27.07
CA VAL A 54 -3.32 19.94 25.89
C VAL A 54 -4.04 20.41 24.63
N VAL A 55 -3.32 21.17 23.80
CA VAL A 55 -3.82 21.73 22.54
C VAL A 55 -2.82 21.39 21.44
N PHE A 56 -3.31 21.04 20.25
CA PHE A 56 -2.46 20.81 19.09
C PHE A 56 -2.53 22.00 18.13
N ASN A 57 -1.36 22.58 17.82
CA ASN A 57 -1.23 23.68 16.85
C ASN A 57 0.09 23.55 16.07
N GLY A 58 0.21 22.47 15.29
CA GLY A 58 1.46 22.09 14.61
C GLY A 58 2.46 21.34 15.50
N GLU A 59 2.44 21.61 16.80
CA GLU A 59 3.10 20.84 17.87
C GLU A 59 2.18 20.74 19.09
N TYR A 60 2.43 19.78 19.99
CA TYR A 60 1.67 19.66 21.24
C TYR A 60 2.06 20.79 22.20
N GLN A 61 1.07 21.58 22.58
CA GLN A 61 1.18 22.69 23.51
C GLN A 61 0.42 22.38 24.81
N PHE A 62 1.09 22.60 25.93
CA PHE A 62 0.58 22.39 27.28
C PHE A 62 0.31 23.76 27.88
N VAL A 63 -0.95 24.18 27.80
CA VAL A 63 -1.41 25.48 28.31
C VAL A 63 -1.72 25.30 29.79
N LEU A 64 -0.96 25.96 30.66
CA LEU A 64 -1.18 25.91 32.11
C LEU A 64 -2.50 26.62 32.45
N GLU A 65 -3.48 25.87 32.95
CA GLU A 65 -4.79 26.41 33.36
C GLU A 65 -4.87 26.62 34.87
N GLN A 66 -4.20 25.77 35.67
CA GLN A 66 -4.22 25.87 37.12
C GLN A 66 -2.85 25.54 37.71
N ALA A 67 -2.44 26.33 38.71
CA ALA A 67 -1.30 26.07 39.58
C ALA A 67 -1.74 26.40 41.01
N VAL A 68 -2.01 25.39 41.81
CA VAL A 68 -2.54 25.54 43.18
C VAL A 68 -1.62 24.87 44.19
N THR A 69 -1.67 25.27 45.46
CA THR A 69 -0.84 24.64 46.49
C THR A 69 -1.18 23.15 46.63
N ALA A 70 -0.18 22.28 46.47
CA ALA A 70 -0.33 20.85 46.67
C ALA A 70 -0.16 20.46 48.14
N SER A 71 -0.81 19.37 48.54
CA SER A 71 -0.60 18.77 49.85
C SER A 71 0.81 18.18 49.95
N SER A 72 1.49 18.39 51.08
CA SER A 72 2.77 17.75 51.36
C SER A 72 2.68 16.23 51.51
N ALA A 73 1.46 15.68 51.64
CA ALA A 73 1.21 14.24 51.72
C ALA A 73 1.29 13.52 50.36
N ILE A 74 1.29 14.25 49.24
CA ILE A 74 1.44 13.69 47.89
C ILE A 74 2.93 13.60 47.57
N SER A 75 3.41 12.50 46.98
CA SER A 75 4.79 12.38 46.54
C SER A 75 5.11 13.39 45.43
N ASN A 76 6.32 13.94 45.42
CA ASN A 76 6.75 14.81 44.34
C ASN A 76 6.73 14.01 43.01
N SER A 77 6.15 14.60 41.97
CA SER A 77 5.96 13.99 40.64
C SER A 77 6.95 14.53 39.60
N GLY A 78 7.93 15.33 40.01
CA GLY A 78 8.90 15.91 39.08
C GLY A 78 9.77 17.02 39.65
N LEU A 79 10.41 17.77 38.75
CA LEU A 79 11.29 18.90 39.08
C LEU A 79 11.09 20.06 38.11
N PHE A 80 11.06 21.29 38.64
CA PHE A 80 11.12 22.49 37.82
C PHE A 80 12.56 23.03 37.81
N ASP A 81 13.16 23.15 36.63
CA ASP A 81 14.45 23.81 36.43
C ASP A 81 14.24 25.30 36.10
N PRO A 82 14.55 26.23 37.01
CA PRO A 82 14.35 27.66 36.78
C PRO A 82 15.38 28.29 35.82
N LEU A 83 16.48 27.60 35.51
CA LEU A 83 17.51 28.07 34.58
C LEU A 83 17.16 27.70 33.14
N GLN A 84 16.71 26.47 32.92
CA GLN A 84 16.28 25.98 31.61
C GLN A 84 14.80 26.26 31.30
N LEU A 85 14.04 26.68 32.32
CA LEU A 85 12.59 26.88 32.25
C LEU A 85 11.88 25.59 31.78
N THR A 86 12.32 24.46 32.32
CA THR A 86 11.77 23.13 32.03
C THR A 86 11.06 22.55 33.24
N ILE A 87 10.02 21.75 32.99
CA ILE A 87 9.34 20.91 33.96
C ILE A 87 9.62 19.47 33.54
N ASP A 88 10.34 18.75 34.38
CA ASP A 88 10.49 17.31 34.29
C ASP A 88 9.36 16.67 35.10
N VAL A 89 8.60 15.77 34.50
CA VAL A 89 7.57 14.98 35.15
C VAL A 89 8.01 13.53 35.13
N ASP A 90 8.28 12.98 36.31
CA ASP A 90 8.98 11.70 36.47
C ASP A 90 8.16 10.53 35.94
N GLU A 91 6.83 10.58 36.12
CA GLU A 91 5.92 9.50 35.73
C GLU A 91 4.52 10.04 35.43
N VAL A 92 4.10 9.95 34.17
CA VAL A 92 2.78 10.31 33.66
C VAL A 92 2.09 9.05 33.15
N GLN A 93 0.95 8.72 33.74
CA GLN A 93 0.11 7.64 33.26
C GLN A 93 -0.85 8.15 32.17
N THR A 94 -0.82 7.53 31.00
CA THR A 94 -1.76 7.86 29.92
C THR A 94 -3.06 7.09 30.06
N THR A 95 -4.07 7.45 29.25
CA THR A 95 -5.38 6.79 29.21
C THR A 95 -5.31 5.28 28.94
N ASN A 96 -4.26 4.79 28.25
CA ASN A 96 -4.09 3.36 27.96
C ASN A 96 -3.31 2.59 29.06
N GLY A 97 -2.95 3.27 30.15
CA GLY A 97 -2.24 2.70 31.30
C GLY A 97 -0.71 2.69 31.17
N GLU A 98 -0.16 3.17 30.06
CA GLU A 98 1.29 3.32 29.87
C GLU A 98 1.86 4.45 30.72
N LEU A 99 3.13 4.32 31.08
CA LEU A 99 3.85 5.28 31.91
C LEU A 99 4.94 5.95 31.08
N PHE A 100 5.09 7.27 31.21
CA PHE A 100 6.11 8.06 30.53
C PHE A 100 6.75 9.05 31.50
N ALA A 101 8.06 9.29 31.37
CA ALA A 101 8.70 10.50 31.86
C ALA A 101 8.62 11.57 30.77
N LEU A 102 8.29 12.80 31.12
CA LEU A 102 8.16 13.92 30.18
C LEU A 102 9.04 15.08 30.60
N GLN A 103 9.69 15.73 29.64
CA GLN A 103 10.28 17.05 29.84
C GLN A 103 9.51 18.08 29.00
N LEU A 104 9.00 19.10 29.67
CA LEU A 104 8.27 20.22 29.08
C LEU A 104 9.12 21.49 29.18
N ARG A 105 9.29 22.25 28.09
CA ARG A 105 10.00 23.55 28.10
C ARG A 105 9.03 24.70 27.90
N LEU A 106 9.23 25.79 28.65
CA LEU A 106 8.43 27.00 28.48
C LEU A 106 8.64 27.57 27.07
N HIS A 107 7.54 27.66 26.31
CA HIS A 107 7.52 28.18 24.95
C HIS A 107 7.04 29.63 24.92
N SER A 108 5.97 29.95 25.66
CA SER A 108 5.40 31.30 25.75
C SER A 108 4.84 31.57 27.14
N GLN A 109 4.86 32.83 27.54
CA GLN A 109 4.26 33.32 28.79
C GLN A 109 3.45 34.61 28.60
N THR A 110 3.28 35.04 27.35
CA THR A 110 2.59 36.29 27.02
C THR A 110 1.10 36.00 26.87
N GLY A 111 0.31 36.35 27.88
CA GLY A 111 -1.15 36.12 27.92
C GLY A 111 -1.55 34.73 28.46
N GLN A 112 -0.94 33.66 27.97
CA GLN A 112 -1.05 32.30 28.53
C GLN A 112 0.35 31.72 28.74
N VAL A 113 0.50 30.88 29.77
CA VAL A 113 1.73 30.13 30.03
C VAL A 113 1.63 28.80 29.27
N ILE A 114 2.52 28.62 28.29
CA ILE A 114 2.49 27.51 27.34
C ILE A 114 3.84 26.80 27.38
N PHE A 115 3.80 25.49 27.54
CA PHE A 115 4.96 24.61 27.43
C PHE A 115 4.85 23.71 26.19
N THR A 116 5.98 23.24 25.68
CA THR A 116 6.07 22.22 24.62
C THR A 116 6.92 21.05 25.10
N ILE A 117 6.69 19.85 24.56
CA ILE A 117 7.51 18.68 24.90
C ILE A 117 8.89 18.84 24.25
N THR A 118 9.95 18.65 25.04
CA THR A 118 11.33 18.60 24.53
C THR A 118 11.95 17.21 24.65
N ASP A 119 11.46 16.38 25.56
CA ASP A 119 11.86 14.97 25.66
C ASP A 119 10.72 14.12 26.24
N SER A 120 10.70 12.84 25.89
CA SER A 120 9.75 11.87 26.43
C SER A 120 10.33 10.46 26.41
N GLU A 121 10.28 9.77 27.55
CA GLU A 121 10.76 8.40 27.70
C GLU A 121 9.63 7.50 28.21
N LYS A 122 9.41 6.34 27.58
CA LYS A 122 8.43 5.36 28.06
C LYS A 122 9.02 4.57 29.23
N LEU A 123 8.33 4.54 30.36
CA LEU A 123 8.74 3.84 31.56
C LEU A 123 8.22 2.40 31.54
N ALA A 124 9.10 1.46 31.90
CA ALA A 124 8.72 0.05 32.03
C ALA A 124 7.81 -0.15 33.25
N ALA A 125 6.74 -0.93 33.11
CA ALA A 125 5.84 -1.24 34.22
C ALA A 125 6.58 -1.99 35.35
N ALA A 126 6.33 -1.59 36.59
CA ALA A 126 6.91 -2.25 37.75
C ALA A 126 6.38 -3.68 37.90
N SER A 127 7.22 -4.67 37.58
CA SER A 127 7.08 -6.05 38.05
C SER A 127 8.47 -6.62 38.37
N ALA A 128 8.55 -7.27 39.55
CA ALA A 128 9.59 -8.14 40.11
C ALA A 128 10.93 -8.29 39.37
N GLU A 129 12.03 -8.12 40.14
CA GLU A 129 13.45 -8.47 39.87
C GLU A 129 13.93 -8.53 38.40
N PRO A 130 14.98 -7.78 38.02
CA PRO A 130 15.44 -7.75 36.64
C PRO A 130 15.98 -9.11 36.21
N ALA A 131 15.26 -9.78 35.30
CA ALA A 131 15.88 -10.76 34.42
C ALA A 131 17.00 -10.06 33.61
N PRO A 132 18.12 -10.74 33.34
CA PRO A 132 19.25 -10.13 32.65
C PRO A 132 18.81 -9.56 31.30
N ASN A 133 19.32 -8.37 30.98
CA ASN A 133 19.12 -7.68 29.71
C ASN A 133 19.55 -8.59 28.55
N THR A 134 18.59 -9.30 27.96
CA THR A 134 18.74 -9.99 26.69
C THR A 134 18.00 -9.17 25.64
N ASN A 135 18.60 -8.10 25.14
CA ASN A 135 18.33 -7.73 23.75
C ASN A 135 18.61 -9.00 22.93
N PRO A 136 17.61 -9.59 22.25
CA PRO A 136 17.84 -10.82 21.54
C PRO A 136 18.95 -10.56 20.52
N THR A 137 20.03 -11.33 20.58
CA THR A 137 21.02 -11.31 19.52
C THR A 137 20.55 -12.32 18.48
N PRO A 138 20.57 -11.99 17.17
CA PRO A 138 20.35 -12.96 16.13
C PRO A 138 21.06 -14.28 16.38
N SER A 139 20.35 -15.40 16.29
CA SER A 139 20.99 -16.71 16.44
C SER A 139 22.02 -16.94 15.33
N ALA A 140 23.09 -17.69 15.62
CA ALA A 140 24.08 -18.04 14.61
C ALA A 140 23.44 -18.73 13.40
N ALA A 141 22.43 -19.58 13.64
CA ALA A 141 21.65 -20.23 12.59
C ALA A 141 20.92 -19.21 11.68
N ALA A 142 20.35 -18.15 12.26
CA ALA A 142 19.70 -17.09 11.51
C ALA A 142 20.71 -16.30 10.64
N ILE A 143 21.85 -15.93 11.22
CA ILE A 143 22.92 -15.21 10.50
C ILE A 143 23.43 -16.03 9.32
N THR A 144 23.73 -17.32 9.56
CA THR A 144 24.21 -18.23 8.51
C THR A 144 23.17 -18.40 7.41
N ARG A 145 21.89 -18.60 7.76
CA ARG A 145 20.82 -18.79 6.78
C ARG A 145 20.60 -17.53 5.95
N TYR A 146 20.63 -16.36 6.57
CA TYR A 146 20.53 -15.07 5.87
C TYR A 146 21.68 -14.88 4.86
N ALA A 147 22.91 -15.18 5.28
CA ALA A 147 24.08 -15.10 4.40
C ALA A 147 24.00 -16.06 3.20
N GLN A 148 23.39 -17.24 3.39
CA GLN A 148 23.28 -18.26 2.35
C GLN A 148 22.15 -17.99 1.35
N GLN A 149 21.00 -17.49 1.81
CA GLN A 149 19.76 -17.49 1.02
C GLN A 149 19.20 -16.09 0.73
N CYS A 150 19.67 -15.05 1.41
CA CYS A 150 19.01 -13.73 1.37
C CYS A 150 19.99 -12.60 0.99
N SER A 151 21.19 -12.59 1.56
CA SER A 151 22.12 -11.45 1.44
C SER A 151 22.62 -11.19 0.03
N GLY A 152 22.61 -12.20 -0.85
CA GLY A 152 22.99 -12.06 -2.25
C GLY A 152 22.10 -11.08 -3.02
N CYS A 153 20.82 -10.98 -2.65
CA CYS A 153 19.87 -10.06 -3.27
C CYS A 153 19.50 -8.88 -2.36
N HIS A 154 19.40 -9.07 -1.04
CA HIS A 154 19.00 -8.02 -0.10
C HIS A 154 20.16 -7.27 0.55
N GLY A 155 21.41 -7.62 0.21
CA GLY A 155 22.62 -7.06 0.79
C GLY A 155 22.93 -7.65 2.17
N SER A 156 24.22 -7.66 2.54
CA SER A 156 24.68 -8.22 3.83
C SER A 156 24.12 -7.49 5.06
N ALA A 157 23.78 -6.21 4.91
CA ALA A 157 23.20 -5.37 5.97
C ALA A 157 21.69 -5.09 5.76
N GLY A 158 21.02 -5.84 4.89
CA GLY A 158 19.58 -5.67 4.62
C GLY A 158 19.22 -4.34 3.95
N GLY A 159 20.19 -3.62 3.39
CA GLY A 159 19.98 -2.32 2.74
C GLY A 159 19.31 -2.40 1.37
N GLY A 160 19.07 -3.61 0.85
CA GLY A 160 18.61 -3.82 -0.52
C GLY A 160 19.76 -3.76 -1.52
N THR A 161 19.49 -4.21 -2.74
CA THR A 161 20.35 -4.04 -3.92
C THR A 161 19.47 -3.71 -5.13
N SER A 162 20.07 -3.55 -6.32
CA SER A 162 19.31 -3.46 -7.57
C SER A 162 18.46 -4.69 -7.88
N THR A 163 18.71 -5.82 -7.21
CA THR A 163 18.01 -7.10 -7.45
C THR A 163 16.85 -7.33 -6.47
N ALA A 164 16.88 -6.76 -5.27
CA ALA A 164 15.81 -6.95 -4.29
C ALA A 164 15.72 -5.78 -3.29
N PRO A 165 14.51 -5.47 -2.78
CA PRO A 165 14.26 -4.28 -1.96
C PRO A 165 14.97 -4.32 -0.60
N THR A 166 15.01 -3.15 0.05
CA THR A 166 15.48 -3.02 1.44
C THR A 166 14.66 -3.88 2.40
N LEU A 167 15.34 -4.52 3.34
CA LEU A 167 14.73 -5.22 4.47
C LEU A 167 14.65 -4.33 5.72
N LYS A 168 15.26 -3.15 5.69
CA LYS A 168 15.03 -2.07 6.65
C LYS A 168 13.75 -1.34 6.30
N ALA A 169 12.90 -1.10 7.30
CA ALA A 169 11.58 -0.48 7.18
C ALA A 169 10.70 -1.16 6.12
N CYS A 170 10.78 -2.48 6.01
CA CYS A 170 10.12 -3.18 4.92
C CYS A 170 8.59 -3.12 5.05
N ALA A 171 7.86 -3.03 3.92
CA ALA A 171 6.40 -2.92 3.91
C ALA A 171 5.69 -4.06 4.67
N ASN A 172 6.26 -5.27 4.61
CA ASN A 172 5.73 -6.47 5.27
C ASN A 172 6.25 -6.66 6.71
N CYS A 173 7.06 -5.73 7.23
CA CYS A 173 7.66 -5.81 8.56
C CYS A 173 6.70 -5.32 9.69
N ALA A 174 5.44 -5.02 9.35
CA ALA A 174 4.43 -4.54 10.30
C ALA A 174 4.11 -5.55 11.42
N SER A 175 4.16 -6.86 11.11
CA SER A 175 4.04 -7.92 12.11
C SER A 175 4.89 -9.13 11.76
N ARG A 176 5.34 -9.86 12.78
CA ARG A 176 6.04 -11.14 12.62
C ARG A 176 5.23 -12.14 11.79
N ALA A 177 3.93 -12.22 12.03
CA ALA A 177 3.05 -13.16 11.33
C ALA A 177 2.94 -12.84 9.83
N THR A 178 2.77 -11.57 9.49
CA THR A 178 2.72 -11.08 8.10
C THR A 178 4.05 -11.35 7.39
N LEU A 179 5.17 -11.01 8.02
CA LEU A 179 6.49 -11.19 7.43
C LEU A 179 6.82 -12.69 7.23
N LEU A 180 6.50 -13.54 8.20
CA LEU A 180 6.69 -14.99 8.11
C LEU A 180 5.90 -15.56 6.93
N ALA A 181 4.61 -15.24 6.83
CA ALA A 181 3.77 -15.74 5.74
C ALA A 181 4.33 -15.31 4.38
N TYR A 182 4.74 -14.05 4.26
CA TYR A 182 5.34 -13.53 3.04
C TYR A 182 6.63 -14.27 2.66
N ILE A 183 7.56 -14.46 3.61
CA ILE A 183 8.82 -15.17 3.35
C ILE A 183 8.54 -16.61 2.92
N ARG A 184 7.67 -17.32 3.65
CA ARG A 184 7.31 -18.72 3.35
C ARG A 184 6.74 -18.87 1.93
N ASP A 185 5.89 -17.93 1.52
CA ASP A 185 5.11 -18.07 0.29
C ASP A 185 5.84 -17.55 -0.95
N THR A 186 6.82 -16.66 -0.77
CA THR A 186 7.44 -15.93 -1.89
C THR A 186 8.97 -16.00 -1.95
N MET A 187 9.64 -16.42 -0.87
CA MET A 187 11.10 -16.37 -0.76
C MET A 187 11.73 -17.76 -0.50
N PRO A 188 12.91 -18.05 -1.07
CA PRO A 188 13.66 -17.24 -2.03
C PRO A 188 12.94 -17.13 -3.38
N ILE A 189 13.08 -15.97 -4.05
CA ILE A 189 12.42 -15.72 -5.33
C ILE A 189 12.78 -16.80 -6.36
N GLY A 190 11.77 -17.33 -7.06
CA GLY A 190 11.94 -18.43 -8.02
C GLY A 190 12.10 -19.82 -7.41
N HIS A 191 12.26 -19.95 -6.09
CA HIS A 191 12.27 -21.25 -5.41
C HIS A 191 11.80 -21.20 -3.94
N PRO A 192 10.54 -20.79 -3.65
CA PRO A 192 10.06 -20.60 -2.27
C PRO A 192 10.15 -21.85 -1.38
N ALA A 193 10.03 -23.04 -2.00
CA ALA A 193 10.13 -24.32 -1.29
C ALA A 193 11.48 -24.56 -0.57
N ALA A 194 12.54 -23.81 -0.89
CA ALA A 194 13.82 -23.89 -0.16
C ALA A 194 13.79 -23.23 1.24
N CYS A 195 12.78 -22.44 1.55
CA CYS A 195 12.58 -21.86 2.88
C CYS A 195 11.22 -22.32 3.43
N ASP A 196 11.24 -23.44 4.15
CA ASP A 196 10.07 -23.97 4.83
C ASP A 196 9.57 -23.05 5.97
N SER A 197 8.51 -23.46 6.67
CA SER A 197 7.92 -22.65 7.75
C SER A 197 8.91 -22.32 8.88
N ASN A 198 9.87 -23.20 9.16
CA ASN A 198 10.88 -22.97 10.18
C ASN A 198 11.92 -21.95 9.71
N CYS A 199 12.38 -22.07 8.46
CA CYS A 199 13.23 -21.09 7.82
C CYS A 199 12.55 -19.71 7.78
N ALA A 200 11.29 -19.65 7.36
CA ALA A 200 10.54 -18.40 7.26
C ALA A 200 10.35 -17.73 8.63
N ALA A 201 10.04 -18.50 9.67
CA ALA A 201 9.97 -18.00 11.04
C ALA A 201 11.32 -17.42 11.50
N LEU A 202 12.40 -18.17 11.28
CA LEU A 202 13.75 -17.76 11.64
C LEU A 202 14.20 -16.48 10.92
N MET A 203 13.85 -16.33 9.64
CA MET A 203 14.16 -15.13 8.85
C MET A 203 13.29 -13.94 9.23
N ALA A 204 12.01 -14.15 9.51
CA ALA A 204 11.13 -13.09 10.01
C ALA A 204 11.67 -12.51 11.33
N ASP A 205 12.07 -13.38 12.26
CA ASP A 205 12.68 -12.98 13.53
C ASP A 205 13.99 -12.21 13.31
N TYR A 206 14.85 -12.73 12.44
CA TYR A 206 16.11 -12.08 12.10
C TYR A 206 15.92 -10.68 11.52
N ILE A 207 15.05 -10.52 10.53
CA ILE A 207 14.81 -9.26 9.82
C ILE A 207 14.22 -8.21 10.75
N LEU A 208 13.25 -8.60 11.59
CA LEU A 208 12.65 -7.68 12.55
C LEU A 208 13.67 -7.19 13.57
N LEU A 209 14.50 -8.11 14.07
CA LEU A 209 15.49 -7.84 15.10
C LEU A 209 16.69 -7.05 14.58
N ALA A 210 17.29 -7.50 13.48
CA ALA A 210 18.54 -6.96 12.94
C ALA A 210 18.36 -5.69 12.13
N PHE A 211 17.19 -5.49 11.48
CA PHE A 211 16.99 -4.40 10.53
C PHE A 211 15.85 -3.44 10.90
N ASN A 212 14.98 -3.78 11.87
CA ASN A 212 13.76 -3.02 12.16
C ASN A 212 13.49 -2.72 13.64
N SER A 213 14.40 -3.07 14.55
CA SER A 213 14.26 -2.76 15.98
C SER A 213 14.15 -1.25 16.25
N THR A 214 14.90 -0.42 15.51
CA THR A 214 14.80 1.04 15.55
C THR A 214 13.52 1.56 14.90
N ASN A 215 13.00 0.89 13.86
CA ASN A 215 11.75 1.28 13.20
C ASN A 215 10.52 0.99 14.04
N GLN A 216 10.51 -0.05 14.88
CA GLN A 216 9.39 -0.26 15.82
C GLN A 216 9.30 0.88 16.85
N GLN A 217 10.43 1.43 17.29
CA GLN A 217 10.45 2.61 18.16
C GLN A 217 9.96 3.87 17.43
N VAL A 218 10.43 4.11 16.19
CA VAL A 218 9.97 5.24 15.36
C VAL A 218 8.50 5.11 14.97
N VAL A 219 8.01 3.91 14.63
CA VAL A 219 6.60 3.64 14.34
C VAL A 219 5.75 3.83 15.59
N ASN A 220 6.18 3.37 16.76
CA ASN A 220 5.44 3.61 18.01
C ASN A 220 5.42 5.10 18.40
N GLN A 221 6.50 5.84 18.12
CA GLN A 221 6.55 7.30 18.28
C GLN A 221 5.68 8.03 17.24
N THR A 222 5.60 7.52 16.01
CA THR A 222 4.80 8.10 14.92
C THR A 222 3.30 7.81 15.10
N VAL A 223 2.94 6.60 15.54
CA VAL A 223 1.54 6.19 15.82
C VAL A 223 0.98 6.96 17.02
N GLY A 224 1.80 7.34 18.00
CA GLY A 224 1.38 8.21 19.09
C GLY A 224 1.04 9.66 18.67
N ILE A 225 1.48 10.09 17.49
CA ILE A 225 1.18 11.41 16.91
C ILE A 225 -0.03 11.36 15.96
N ILE A 226 -0.40 10.17 15.47
CA ILE A 226 -1.55 9.98 14.58
C ILE A 226 -2.82 9.87 15.44
N GLU A 227 -3.61 10.94 15.45
CA GLU A 227 -4.97 10.89 16.00
C GLU A 227 -5.82 9.95 15.13
N LEU A 228 -6.21 8.80 15.69
CA LEU A 228 -7.16 7.89 15.04
C LEU A 228 -8.54 8.55 15.03
N LEU A 229 -9.21 8.51 13.89
CA LEU A 229 -10.60 8.94 13.79
C LEU A 229 -11.47 8.08 14.72
N ASP A 230 -12.45 8.69 15.37
CA ASP A 230 -13.45 7.91 16.10
C ASP A 230 -14.24 6.99 15.15
N ASN A 231 -14.95 6.02 15.73
CA ASN A 231 -15.65 5.02 14.94
C ASN A 231 -16.72 5.62 14.02
N GLY A 232 -17.36 6.73 14.40
CA GLY A 232 -18.37 7.42 13.59
C GLY A 232 -17.75 8.11 12.38
N TYR A 233 -16.64 8.85 12.56
CA TYR A 233 -15.91 9.44 11.44
C TYR A 233 -15.27 8.38 10.54
N THR A 234 -14.76 7.29 11.14
CA THR A 234 -14.20 6.17 10.38
C THR A 234 -15.27 5.50 9.53
N LEU A 235 -16.45 5.23 10.09
CA LEU A 235 -17.59 4.69 9.36
C LEU A 235 -17.98 5.58 8.18
N ARG A 236 -18.09 6.90 8.42
CA ARG A 236 -18.41 7.87 7.36
C ARG A 236 -17.38 7.84 6.24
N LYS A 237 -16.10 7.89 6.58
CA LYS A 237 -15.02 7.86 5.60
C LYS A 237 -15.02 6.54 4.83
N ALA A 238 -15.25 5.41 5.49
CA ALA A 238 -15.36 4.10 4.84
C ALA A 238 -16.52 4.06 3.84
N ALA A 239 -17.72 4.50 4.22
CA ALA A 239 -18.88 4.55 3.32
C ALA A 239 -18.62 5.43 2.08
N GLU A 240 -18.01 6.61 2.28
CA GLU A 240 -17.68 7.51 1.18
C GLU A 240 -16.62 6.91 0.25
N GLN A 241 -15.58 6.28 0.80
CA GLN A 241 -14.46 5.74 0.01
C GLN A 241 -14.80 4.42 -0.69
N LEU A 242 -15.57 3.55 -0.04
CA LEU A 242 -15.89 2.21 -0.53
C LEU A 242 -17.15 2.19 -1.39
N LEU A 243 -18.13 3.04 -1.10
CA LEU A 243 -19.46 2.97 -1.72
C LEU A 243 -19.92 4.26 -2.38
N SER A 244 -19.18 5.36 -2.22
CA SER A 244 -19.59 6.69 -2.68
C SER A 244 -20.96 7.11 -2.13
N ARG A 245 -21.28 6.74 -0.89
CA ARG A 245 -22.50 7.14 -0.17
C ARG A 245 -22.19 7.50 1.29
N LEU A 246 -23.14 8.16 1.96
CA LEU A 246 -23.10 8.32 3.41
C LEU A 246 -23.51 7.01 4.12
N PRO A 247 -23.11 6.80 5.39
CA PRO A 247 -23.61 5.67 6.17
C PRO A 247 -25.12 5.77 6.39
N THR A 248 -25.78 4.63 6.39
CA THR A 248 -27.20 4.50 6.73
C THR A 248 -27.42 4.69 8.22
N LEU A 249 -28.67 5.00 8.60
CA LEU A 249 -29.04 5.14 10.01
C LEU A 249 -28.73 3.85 10.81
N THR A 250 -28.99 2.68 10.23
CA THR A 250 -28.72 1.38 10.85
C THR A 250 -27.23 1.17 11.10
N GLU A 251 -26.36 1.52 10.14
CA GLU A 251 -24.91 1.42 10.31
C GLU A 251 -24.42 2.36 11.42
N PHE A 252 -24.92 3.61 11.47
CA PHE A 252 -24.59 4.53 12.55
C PHE A 252 -25.01 4.02 13.93
N GLN A 253 -26.24 3.51 14.05
CA GLN A 253 -26.76 2.97 15.31
C GLN A 253 -25.96 1.76 15.79
N MET A 254 -25.62 0.85 14.88
CA MET A 254 -24.80 -0.33 15.15
C MET A 254 -23.43 0.08 15.69
N VAL A 255 -22.72 0.96 14.99
CA VAL A 255 -21.37 1.41 15.41
C VAL A 255 -21.38 2.24 16.69
N ALA A 256 -22.40 3.08 16.91
CA ALA A 256 -22.53 3.87 18.14
C ALA A 256 -22.71 2.98 19.38
N SER A 257 -23.36 1.82 19.24
CA SER A 257 -23.63 0.90 20.35
C SER A 257 -22.50 -0.07 20.68
N GLY A 258 -21.73 -0.49 19.67
CA GLY A 258 -20.75 -1.57 19.82
C GLY A 258 -19.28 -1.19 19.54
N GLY A 259 -19.04 0.04 19.06
CA GLY A 259 -17.70 0.54 18.86
C GLY A 259 -16.96 -0.14 17.69
N SER A 260 -15.72 -0.57 17.92
CA SER A 260 -14.82 -1.02 16.85
C SER A 260 -15.20 -2.37 16.23
N THR A 261 -15.81 -3.27 17.00
CA THR A 261 -16.25 -4.59 16.49
C THR A 261 -17.37 -4.41 15.48
N GLU A 262 -18.37 -3.61 15.82
CA GLU A 262 -19.51 -3.27 14.98
C GLU A 262 -19.11 -2.41 13.79
N LEU A 263 -18.07 -1.57 13.94
CA LEU A 263 -17.45 -0.86 12.82
C LEU A 263 -16.89 -1.84 11.78
N SER A 264 -16.15 -2.87 12.22
CA SER A 264 -15.63 -3.90 11.30
C SER A 264 -16.76 -4.65 10.59
N LEU A 265 -17.84 -4.99 11.29
CA LEU A 265 -19.02 -5.64 10.70
C LEU A 265 -19.75 -4.74 9.69
N ALA A 266 -19.87 -3.44 9.99
CA ALA A 266 -20.47 -2.48 9.07
C ALA A 266 -19.66 -2.37 7.78
N ILE A 267 -18.34 -2.23 7.87
CA ILE A 267 -17.44 -2.16 6.71
C ILE A 267 -17.47 -3.47 5.91
N ASP A 268 -17.48 -4.62 6.58
CA ASP A 268 -17.63 -5.93 5.92
C ASP A 268 -18.96 -6.05 5.16
N GLY A 269 -20.05 -5.53 5.72
CA GLY A 269 -21.34 -5.39 5.03
C GLY A 269 -21.24 -4.53 3.77
N MET A 270 -20.59 -3.36 3.87
CA MET A 270 -20.37 -2.45 2.75
C MET A 270 -19.62 -3.15 1.60
N MET A 271 -18.60 -3.95 1.90
CA MET A 271 -17.81 -4.68 0.89
C MET A 271 -18.59 -5.79 0.16
N ARG A 272 -19.84 -6.06 0.53
CA ARG A 272 -20.75 -6.98 -0.17
C ARG A 272 -21.79 -6.27 -1.04
N GLU A 273 -21.84 -4.94 -1.01
CA GLU A 273 -22.79 -4.16 -1.79
C GLU A 273 -22.33 -3.95 -3.24
N GLU A 274 -23.30 -3.81 -4.15
CA GLU A 274 -23.04 -3.46 -5.57
C GLU A 274 -22.25 -2.15 -5.73
N GLY A 275 -22.41 -1.21 -4.80
CA GLY A 275 -21.64 0.04 -4.78
C GLY A 275 -20.13 -0.21 -4.64
N PHE A 276 -19.74 -1.20 -3.84
CA PHE A 276 -18.33 -1.51 -3.58
C PHE A 276 -17.67 -2.09 -4.83
N TYR A 277 -18.35 -2.99 -5.52
CA TYR A 277 -17.84 -3.58 -6.75
C TYR A 277 -17.74 -2.56 -7.90
N ARG A 278 -18.63 -1.57 -7.94
CA ARG A 278 -18.49 -0.43 -8.86
C ARG A 278 -17.26 0.40 -8.52
N ARG A 279 -17.07 0.74 -7.25
CA ARG A 279 -15.92 1.49 -6.77
C ARG A 279 -14.60 0.75 -7.02
N LEU A 280 -14.61 -0.56 -6.84
CA LEU A 280 -13.47 -1.43 -7.12
C LEU A 280 -13.08 -1.35 -8.61
N SER A 281 -14.05 -1.45 -9.53
CA SER A 281 -13.80 -1.24 -10.96
C SER A 281 -13.19 0.12 -11.26
N GLU A 282 -13.71 1.19 -10.65
CA GLU A 282 -13.19 2.56 -10.85
C GLU A 282 -11.72 2.64 -10.44
N ILE A 283 -11.38 2.19 -9.22
CA ILE A 283 -10.02 2.21 -8.68
C ILE A 283 -9.07 1.45 -9.60
N PHE A 284 -9.40 0.21 -9.98
CA PHE A 284 -8.52 -0.58 -10.83
C PHE A 284 -8.43 -0.06 -12.26
N ASN A 285 -9.50 0.58 -12.76
CA ASN A 285 -9.47 1.18 -14.07
C ASN A 285 -8.59 2.45 -14.13
N ASP A 286 -8.39 3.18 -13.03
CA ASP A 286 -7.41 4.29 -12.99
C ASP A 286 -5.98 3.81 -13.30
N TYR A 287 -5.69 2.52 -13.07
CA TYR A 287 -4.42 1.89 -13.41
C TYR A 287 -4.45 1.16 -14.76
N LEU A 288 -5.43 0.27 -14.96
CA LEU A 288 -5.54 -0.59 -16.15
C LEU A 288 -5.97 0.19 -17.40
N LEU A 289 -6.73 1.28 -17.22
CA LEU A 289 -7.18 2.20 -18.27
C LEU A 289 -7.90 1.49 -19.44
N THR A 290 -8.66 0.44 -19.14
CA THR A 290 -9.40 -0.38 -20.11
C THR A 290 -10.69 0.30 -20.58
N ASP A 291 -11.27 1.15 -19.74
CA ASP A 291 -12.43 1.99 -20.08
C ASP A 291 -12.13 3.02 -21.18
N LYS A 292 -10.86 3.21 -21.55
CA LYS A 292 -10.46 3.91 -22.78
C LYS A 292 -11.21 3.35 -24.00
N TYR A 293 -11.52 2.06 -24.00
CA TYR A 293 -12.18 1.36 -25.11
C TYR A 293 -13.71 1.34 -25.01
N HIS A 294 -14.31 2.01 -24.01
CA HIS A 294 -15.75 2.19 -23.96
C HIS A 294 -16.28 2.88 -25.21
N SER A 295 -17.51 2.52 -25.58
CA SER A 295 -18.18 3.14 -26.71
C SER A 295 -18.47 4.60 -26.38
N ARG A 296 -17.92 5.51 -27.19
CA ARG A 296 -18.17 6.96 -27.14
C ARG A 296 -18.65 7.39 -28.51
N ASN A 297 -19.78 8.08 -28.58
CA ASN A 297 -20.42 8.50 -29.85
C ASN A 297 -20.59 7.34 -30.85
N GLY A 298 -20.94 6.15 -30.35
CA GLY A 298 -21.14 4.95 -31.17
C GLY A 298 -19.85 4.27 -31.65
N SER A 299 -18.69 4.58 -31.06
CA SER A 299 -17.42 3.89 -31.36
C SER A 299 -17.45 2.41 -30.99
N GLU A 300 -16.69 1.63 -31.74
CA GLU A 300 -16.51 0.18 -31.59
C GLU A 300 -15.06 -0.14 -31.17
N ALA A 301 -14.47 0.70 -30.32
CA ALA A 301 -13.03 0.69 -30.05
C ALA A 301 -12.52 -0.66 -29.55
N ALA A 302 -13.23 -1.33 -28.64
CA ALA A 302 -12.82 -2.62 -28.08
C ALA A 302 -12.90 -3.76 -29.11
N ILE A 303 -14.04 -3.88 -29.79
CA ILE A 303 -14.25 -4.95 -30.80
C ILE A 303 -13.46 -4.71 -32.10
N SER A 304 -12.97 -3.49 -32.33
CA SER A 304 -12.08 -3.17 -33.45
C SER A 304 -10.63 -3.63 -33.19
N LEU A 305 -10.26 -3.91 -31.94
CA LEU A 305 -8.98 -4.54 -31.61
C LEU A 305 -8.98 -6.04 -31.93
N LEU A 306 -10.16 -6.66 -31.98
CA LEU A 306 -10.31 -8.07 -32.31
C LEU A 306 -10.21 -8.27 -33.83
N SER A 307 -9.33 -9.16 -34.27
CA SER A 307 -9.24 -9.53 -35.69
C SER A 307 -10.49 -10.26 -36.16
N SER A 308 -10.95 -9.96 -37.37
CA SER A 308 -12.03 -10.72 -38.01
C SER A 308 -11.64 -12.16 -38.35
N ASP A 309 -10.35 -12.44 -38.54
CA ASP A 309 -9.87 -13.78 -38.88
C ASP A 309 -9.94 -14.71 -37.66
N ASP A 310 -9.60 -14.19 -36.49
CA ASP A 310 -9.63 -14.93 -35.23
C ASP A 310 -11.05 -14.94 -34.62
N PHE A 311 -11.79 -13.84 -34.78
CA PHE A 311 -13.12 -13.63 -34.23
C PHE A 311 -14.11 -13.18 -35.32
N PRO A 312 -14.57 -14.09 -36.21
CA PRO A 312 -15.45 -13.74 -37.32
C PRO A 312 -16.81 -13.19 -36.86
N SER A 313 -17.26 -13.58 -35.67
CA SER A 313 -18.51 -13.12 -35.07
C SER A 313 -18.38 -11.80 -34.30
N ARG A 314 -17.22 -11.12 -34.36
CA ARG A 314 -16.95 -9.94 -33.51
C ARG A 314 -17.98 -8.81 -33.64
N ARG A 315 -18.63 -8.70 -34.81
CA ARG A 315 -19.71 -7.76 -35.13
C ARG A 315 -21.06 -8.44 -35.39
N TRP A 316 -21.38 -9.51 -34.65
CA TRP A 316 -22.62 -10.28 -34.78
C TRP A 316 -23.91 -9.43 -34.77
N PHE A 317 -23.88 -8.24 -34.17
CA PHE A 317 -25.01 -7.33 -34.06
C PHE A 317 -25.25 -6.46 -35.30
N ASP A 318 -24.36 -6.46 -36.30
CA ASP A 318 -24.48 -5.62 -37.51
C ASP A 318 -25.00 -6.44 -38.70
N PRO A 319 -26.31 -6.39 -39.01
CA PRO A 319 -26.90 -7.06 -40.17
C PRO A 319 -26.61 -6.32 -41.50
N GLY A 320 -25.83 -5.25 -41.47
CA GLY A 320 -25.64 -4.35 -42.61
C GLY A 320 -26.54 -3.11 -42.51
N LYS A 321 -26.05 -1.99 -43.07
CA LYS A 321 -26.60 -0.65 -42.86
C LYS A 321 -28.13 -0.56 -43.06
N ASP A 322 -28.65 -1.23 -44.08
CA ASP A 322 -30.05 -1.12 -44.48
C ASP A 322 -31.01 -2.01 -43.67
N GLN A 323 -30.47 -2.90 -42.83
CA GLN A 323 -31.23 -3.90 -42.05
C GLN A 323 -31.11 -3.68 -40.55
N ARG A 324 -30.53 -2.55 -40.11
CA ARG A 324 -30.28 -2.29 -38.69
C ARG A 324 -31.60 -2.09 -37.92
N PRO A 325 -31.83 -2.86 -36.84
CA PRO A 325 -33.00 -2.68 -36.00
C PRO A 325 -32.88 -1.41 -35.13
N ALA A 326 -34.00 -0.99 -34.52
CA ALA A 326 -34.06 0.22 -33.70
C ALA A 326 -33.12 0.19 -32.47
N ASP A 327 -32.80 -0.99 -31.95
CA ASP A 327 -31.92 -1.21 -30.81
C ASP A 327 -30.44 -1.42 -31.19
N TYR A 328 -30.09 -1.35 -32.49
CA TYR A 328 -28.75 -1.58 -33.02
C TYR A 328 -27.64 -0.86 -32.22
N GLU A 329 -27.82 0.44 -31.97
CA GLU A 329 -26.82 1.25 -31.26
C GLU A 329 -26.64 0.83 -29.80
N THR A 330 -27.71 0.34 -29.17
CA THR A 330 -27.68 -0.17 -27.80
C THR A 330 -26.98 -1.51 -27.72
N ILE A 331 -27.30 -2.44 -28.62
CA ILE A 331 -26.63 -3.75 -28.70
C ILE A 331 -25.14 -3.57 -29.03
N LYS A 332 -24.82 -2.69 -29.99
CA LYS A 332 -23.43 -2.34 -30.33
C LYS A 332 -22.66 -1.84 -29.10
N ARG A 333 -23.24 -0.89 -28.36
CA ARG A 333 -22.63 -0.33 -27.13
C ARG A 333 -22.41 -1.42 -26.08
N HIS A 334 -23.41 -2.24 -25.79
CA HIS A 334 -23.29 -3.33 -24.81
C HIS A 334 -22.27 -4.38 -25.22
N THR A 335 -22.21 -4.72 -26.51
CA THR A 335 -21.19 -5.62 -27.06
C THR A 335 -19.79 -5.06 -26.90
N ASN A 336 -19.58 -3.81 -27.31
CA ASN A 336 -18.26 -3.15 -27.19
C ASN A 336 -17.83 -3.02 -25.72
N ASN A 337 -18.72 -2.54 -24.86
CA ASN A 337 -18.42 -2.34 -23.45
C ASN A 337 -18.17 -3.67 -22.73
N GLY A 338 -18.89 -4.73 -23.10
CA GLY A 338 -18.69 -6.08 -22.58
C GLY A 338 -17.29 -6.65 -22.85
N VAL A 339 -16.69 -6.28 -23.98
CA VAL A 339 -15.28 -6.63 -24.28
C VAL A 339 -14.32 -5.71 -23.53
N ALA A 340 -14.61 -4.40 -23.47
CA ALA A 340 -13.75 -3.42 -22.80
C ALA A 340 -13.57 -3.69 -21.31
N GLN A 341 -14.64 -4.10 -20.63
CA GLN A 341 -14.69 -4.25 -19.17
C GLN A 341 -14.29 -5.63 -18.67
N GLU A 342 -13.96 -6.58 -19.56
CA GLU A 342 -13.62 -7.95 -19.18
C GLU A 342 -12.55 -8.04 -18.06
N PRO A 343 -11.44 -7.27 -18.08
CA PRO A 343 -10.46 -7.30 -17.00
C PRO A 343 -11.03 -6.84 -15.64
N LEU A 344 -11.87 -5.82 -15.64
CA LEU A 344 -12.50 -5.29 -14.42
C LEU A 344 -13.59 -6.24 -13.90
N ALA A 345 -14.28 -6.93 -14.81
CA ALA A 345 -15.22 -7.98 -14.46
C ALA A 345 -14.52 -9.17 -13.79
N LEU A 346 -13.29 -9.53 -14.22
CA LEU A 346 -12.49 -10.58 -13.58
C LEU A 346 -12.11 -10.19 -12.14
N ILE A 347 -11.65 -8.96 -11.91
CA ILE A 347 -11.34 -8.44 -10.57
C ILE A 347 -12.57 -8.53 -9.67
N ASN A 348 -13.71 -8.04 -10.14
CA ASN A 348 -14.96 -8.13 -9.40
C ASN A 348 -15.36 -9.57 -9.11
N TYR A 349 -15.21 -10.48 -10.07
CA TYR A 349 -15.55 -11.89 -9.88
C TYR A 349 -14.68 -12.52 -8.79
N VAL A 350 -13.36 -12.34 -8.83
CA VAL A 350 -12.43 -12.86 -7.81
C VAL A 350 -12.79 -12.35 -6.41
N VAL A 351 -13.04 -11.04 -6.27
CA VAL A 351 -13.40 -10.44 -4.97
C VAL A 351 -14.79 -10.88 -4.49
N ARG A 352 -15.80 -10.91 -5.37
CA ARG A 352 -17.16 -11.42 -5.04
C ARG A 352 -17.15 -12.86 -4.56
N GLN A 353 -16.27 -13.68 -5.12
CA GLN A 353 -16.15 -15.10 -4.75
C GLN A 353 -15.20 -15.32 -3.57
N ASN A 354 -14.64 -14.26 -2.98
CA ASN A 354 -13.65 -14.33 -1.91
C ASN A 354 -12.47 -15.26 -2.25
N ARG A 355 -11.97 -15.16 -3.49
CA ARG A 355 -10.87 -15.98 -4.02
C ARG A 355 -9.52 -15.28 -3.80
N PRO A 356 -8.39 -16.01 -3.85
CA PRO A 356 -7.06 -15.40 -3.80
C PRO A 356 -6.92 -14.32 -4.87
N PHE A 357 -6.51 -13.12 -4.48
CA PHE A 357 -6.44 -11.99 -5.42
C PHE A 357 -5.41 -12.20 -6.55
N THR A 358 -4.44 -13.09 -6.36
CA THR A 358 -3.50 -13.53 -7.40
C THR A 358 -4.19 -14.18 -8.60
N GLU A 359 -5.42 -14.67 -8.45
CA GLU A 359 -6.22 -15.26 -9.53
C GLU A 359 -6.46 -14.30 -10.70
N ILE A 360 -6.40 -12.98 -10.48
CA ILE A 360 -6.53 -12.00 -11.58
C ILE A 360 -5.41 -12.15 -12.64
N LEU A 361 -4.28 -12.78 -12.29
CA LEU A 361 -3.14 -13.03 -13.19
C LEU A 361 -2.98 -14.51 -13.57
N THR A 362 -3.65 -15.42 -12.86
CA THR A 362 -3.50 -16.87 -13.04
C THR A 362 -4.76 -17.57 -13.54
N ALA A 363 -5.90 -16.87 -13.61
CA ALA A 363 -7.15 -17.40 -14.10
C ALA A 363 -6.97 -18.02 -15.50
N ASP A 364 -7.35 -19.30 -15.64
CA ASP A 364 -7.43 -20.02 -16.90
C ASP A 364 -8.73 -19.72 -17.68
N TYR A 365 -9.37 -18.61 -17.33
CA TYR A 365 -10.60 -18.11 -17.92
C TYR A 365 -10.55 -16.58 -18.05
N MET A 366 -11.44 -16.05 -18.88
CA MET A 366 -11.78 -14.64 -18.98
C MET A 366 -13.26 -14.44 -18.66
N MET A 367 -13.68 -13.19 -18.48
CA MET A 367 -15.09 -12.88 -18.20
C MET A 367 -15.83 -12.43 -19.46
N VAL A 368 -17.01 -12.99 -19.70
CA VAL A 368 -17.90 -12.56 -20.79
C VAL A 368 -19.30 -12.30 -20.26
N ASN A 369 -19.97 -11.29 -20.81
CA ASN A 369 -21.41 -11.15 -20.67
C ASN A 369 -22.10 -11.76 -21.90
N GLN A 370 -23.43 -11.76 -21.92
CA GLN A 370 -24.22 -12.29 -23.03
C GLN A 370 -23.85 -11.68 -24.39
N PHE A 371 -23.45 -10.41 -24.42
CA PHE A 371 -23.12 -9.67 -25.65
C PHE A 371 -21.70 -9.99 -26.14
N SER A 372 -20.70 -9.97 -25.25
CA SER A 372 -19.30 -10.26 -25.60
C SER A 372 -19.07 -11.75 -25.87
N ALA A 373 -19.82 -12.67 -25.23
CA ALA A 373 -19.77 -14.10 -25.55
C ALA A 373 -20.03 -14.37 -27.04
N ARG A 374 -21.02 -13.67 -27.63
CA ARG A 374 -21.33 -13.78 -29.07
C ARG A 374 -20.21 -13.22 -29.95
N THR A 375 -19.57 -12.13 -29.53
CA THR A 375 -18.38 -11.58 -30.21
C THR A 375 -17.26 -12.61 -30.29
N TYR A 376 -17.07 -13.40 -29.24
CA TYR A 376 -16.09 -14.48 -29.19
C TYR A 376 -16.57 -15.80 -29.79
N GLY A 377 -17.80 -15.89 -30.29
CA GLY A 377 -18.38 -17.13 -30.84
C GLY A 377 -18.63 -18.21 -29.78
N ILE A 378 -18.71 -17.83 -28.50
CA ILE A 378 -18.91 -18.76 -27.38
C ILE A 378 -20.41 -19.05 -27.22
N THR A 379 -20.73 -20.32 -27.06
CA THR A 379 -22.10 -20.82 -26.85
C THR A 379 -22.16 -21.71 -25.60
N GLY A 380 -23.36 -22.01 -25.11
CA GLY A 380 -23.54 -22.91 -23.96
C GLY A 380 -23.40 -22.27 -22.57
N ILE A 381 -23.18 -20.96 -22.49
CA ILE A 381 -23.22 -20.21 -21.21
C ILE A 381 -24.67 -19.84 -20.90
N THR A 382 -25.10 -20.11 -19.67
CA THR A 382 -26.43 -19.70 -19.17
C THR A 382 -26.31 -18.38 -18.41
N PHE A 383 -27.11 -17.40 -18.83
CA PHE A 383 -27.27 -16.10 -18.18
C PHE A 383 -28.67 -16.01 -17.56
N SER A 384 -28.75 -15.52 -16.33
CA SER A 384 -30.00 -15.38 -15.56
C SER A 384 -30.88 -14.29 -16.18
N ASN A 385 -30.27 -13.18 -16.61
CA ASN A 385 -30.89 -12.12 -17.35
C ASN A 385 -30.08 -11.82 -18.62
N PRO A 386 -30.43 -12.42 -19.77
CA PRO A 386 -29.73 -12.20 -21.03
C PRO A 386 -29.71 -10.75 -21.54
N ASN A 387 -30.54 -9.87 -20.97
CA ASN A 387 -30.57 -8.44 -21.32
C ASN A 387 -29.71 -7.58 -20.38
N ASP A 388 -29.14 -8.14 -19.32
CA ASP A 388 -28.25 -7.41 -18.42
C ASP A 388 -26.81 -7.39 -18.98
N PRO A 389 -26.28 -6.23 -19.41
CA PRO A 389 -24.91 -6.11 -19.89
C PRO A 389 -23.86 -6.25 -18.77
N ASN A 390 -24.27 -6.27 -17.50
CA ASN A 390 -23.36 -6.39 -16.37
C ASN A 390 -23.32 -7.81 -15.78
N GLU A 391 -24.11 -8.75 -16.32
CA GLU A 391 -24.03 -10.15 -15.90
C GLU A 391 -22.87 -10.85 -16.61
N TYR A 392 -21.73 -10.94 -15.93
CA TYR A 392 -20.55 -11.65 -16.43
C TYR A 392 -20.48 -13.10 -15.94
N ARG A 393 -19.90 -13.96 -16.79
CA ARG A 393 -19.64 -15.38 -16.55
C ARG A 393 -18.22 -15.74 -16.99
N PRO A 394 -17.52 -16.61 -16.24
CA PRO A 394 -16.20 -17.08 -16.64
C PRO A 394 -16.30 -18.02 -17.85
N THR A 395 -15.33 -17.94 -18.75
CA THR A 395 -15.18 -18.83 -19.91
C THR A 395 -13.74 -18.89 -20.38
N ALA A 396 -13.33 -19.98 -21.01
CA ALA A 396 -12.05 -20.07 -21.72
C ALA A 396 -12.25 -19.84 -23.23
N LEU A 397 -11.26 -19.26 -23.90
CA LEU A 397 -11.25 -19.14 -25.36
C LEU A 397 -10.57 -20.36 -25.99
N PRO A 398 -11.23 -21.11 -26.89
CA PRO A 398 -10.62 -22.28 -27.53
C PRO A 398 -9.31 -21.91 -28.26
N GLY A 399 -8.23 -22.64 -27.96
CA GLY A 399 -6.94 -22.46 -28.63
C GLY A 399 -6.13 -21.23 -28.19
N ILE A 400 -6.60 -20.48 -27.19
CA ILE A 400 -5.89 -19.33 -26.61
C ILE A 400 -5.58 -19.65 -25.14
N PRO A 401 -4.31 -19.63 -24.71
CA PRO A 401 -3.98 -19.83 -23.30
C PRO A 401 -4.42 -18.62 -22.49
N ASN A 402 -5.37 -18.81 -21.59
CA ASN A 402 -5.82 -17.80 -20.64
C ASN A 402 -4.88 -17.73 -19.42
N ALA A 403 -4.51 -16.52 -19.01
CA ALA A 403 -3.81 -16.19 -17.77
C ALA A 403 -4.32 -14.82 -17.26
N GLY A 404 -5.61 -14.78 -16.95
CA GLY A 404 -6.35 -13.62 -16.48
C GLY A 404 -6.09 -12.36 -17.30
N ILE A 405 -5.85 -11.25 -16.60
CA ILE A 405 -5.64 -9.92 -17.19
C ILE A 405 -4.49 -9.92 -18.19
N LEU A 406 -3.41 -10.70 -17.96
CA LEU A 406 -2.21 -10.68 -18.80
C LEU A 406 -2.48 -11.14 -20.24
N THR A 407 -3.51 -11.96 -20.44
CA THR A 407 -3.92 -12.48 -21.75
C THR A 407 -5.18 -11.83 -22.30
N SER A 408 -5.72 -10.85 -21.57
CA SER A 408 -6.88 -10.09 -22.03
C SER A 408 -6.54 -9.33 -23.32
N PRO A 409 -7.41 -9.36 -24.35
CA PRO A 409 -7.25 -8.51 -25.53
C PRO A 409 -7.13 -7.03 -25.17
N MET A 410 -7.78 -6.58 -24.08
CA MET A 410 -7.73 -5.18 -23.64
C MET A 410 -6.37 -4.82 -23.05
N PHE A 411 -5.82 -5.66 -22.18
CA PHE A 411 -4.48 -5.44 -21.62
C PHE A 411 -3.39 -5.47 -22.72
N LEU A 412 -3.42 -6.49 -23.57
CA LEU A 412 -2.42 -6.68 -24.63
C LEU A 412 -2.40 -5.54 -25.67
N ASN A 413 -3.55 -4.91 -25.93
CA ASN A 413 -3.66 -3.76 -26.83
C ASN A 413 -3.50 -2.40 -26.13
N ARG A 414 -3.72 -2.33 -24.81
CA ARG A 414 -3.52 -1.10 -24.03
C ARG A 414 -2.06 -0.72 -23.93
N TYR A 415 -1.21 -1.73 -23.80
CA TYR A 415 0.23 -1.59 -23.62
C TYR A 415 0.96 -2.12 -24.86
N PRO A 416 1.50 -1.22 -25.70
CA PRO A 416 2.03 -1.58 -27.00
C PRO A 416 3.35 -2.35 -26.90
N THR A 417 3.66 -3.06 -27.99
CA THR A 417 4.94 -3.72 -28.24
C THR A 417 5.38 -3.42 -29.66
N THR A 418 6.68 -3.52 -29.94
CA THR A 418 7.26 -3.35 -31.29
C THR A 418 8.31 -4.43 -31.52
N ALA A 419 8.76 -4.58 -32.77
CA ALA A 419 9.82 -5.53 -33.11
C ALA A 419 11.15 -5.27 -32.35
N THR A 420 11.42 -4.01 -32.00
CA THR A 420 12.62 -3.61 -31.22
C THR A 420 12.38 -3.68 -29.71
N ASN A 421 11.17 -3.32 -29.24
CA ASN A 421 10.83 -3.39 -27.82
C ASN A 421 10.59 -4.82 -27.33
N ARG A 422 10.19 -5.76 -28.20
CA ARG A 422 10.03 -7.20 -27.90
C ARG A 422 9.27 -7.48 -26.58
N ASN A 423 8.13 -6.81 -26.39
CA ASN A 423 7.26 -6.89 -25.21
C ASN A 423 7.82 -6.30 -23.91
N ARG A 424 9.00 -5.65 -23.92
CA ARG A 424 9.54 -4.98 -22.73
C ARG A 424 8.63 -3.87 -22.18
N GLY A 425 7.84 -3.22 -23.05
CA GLY A 425 6.82 -2.26 -22.64
C GLY A 425 5.67 -2.90 -21.86
N ARG A 426 5.23 -4.10 -22.26
CA ARG A 426 4.24 -4.89 -21.50
C ARG A 426 4.84 -5.38 -20.19
N ALA A 427 6.09 -5.86 -20.22
CA ALA A 427 6.79 -6.32 -19.02
C ALA A 427 6.97 -5.20 -17.98
N ARG A 428 7.35 -3.99 -18.40
CA ARG A 428 7.40 -2.81 -17.52
C ARG A 428 6.08 -2.62 -16.78
N VAL A 429 4.95 -2.70 -17.49
CA VAL A 429 3.62 -2.51 -16.89
C VAL A 429 3.29 -3.63 -15.92
N VAL A 430 3.73 -4.87 -16.18
CA VAL A 430 3.58 -5.96 -15.22
C VAL A 430 4.36 -5.68 -13.94
N PHE A 431 5.61 -5.21 -14.06
CA PHE A 431 6.41 -4.83 -12.89
C PHE A 431 5.77 -3.70 -12.09
N ASP A 432 5.31 -2.67 -12.78
CA ASP A 432 4.71 -1.47 -12.20
C ASP A 432 3.38 -1.79 -11.51
N LEU A 433 2.46 -2.47 -12.18
CA LEU A 433 1.10 -2.70 -11.66
C LEU A 433 0.97 -3.88 -10.71
N PHE A 434 1.80 -4.91 -10.85
CA PHE A 434 1.58 -6.19 -10.15
C PHE A 434 2.73 -6.64 -9.27
N LEU A 435 3.94 -6.11 -9.46
CA LEU A 435 5.12 -6.51 -8.70
C LEU A 435 5.70 -5.37 -7.85
N ASP A 436 5.01 -4.23 -7.78
CA ASP A 436 5.41 -3.04 -7.01
C ASP A 436 6.87 -2.64 -7.29
N THR A 437 7.26 -2.71 -8.57
CA THR A 437 8.64 -2.49 -9.00
C THR A 437 8.64 -1.48 -10.14
N ASP A 438 9.09 -0.26 -9.87
CA ASP A 438 9.42 0.69 -10.93
C ASP A 438 10.76 0.32 -11.56
N ILE A 439 10.70 -0.47 -12.64
CA ILE A 439 11.88 -0.91 -13.38
C ILE A 439 12.71 0.28 -13.92
N LEU A 440 12.10 1.47 -14.08
CA LEU A 440 12.81 2.67 -14.54
C LEU A 440 13.53 3.40 -13.42
N ALA A 441 13.18 3.13 -12.16
CA ALA A 441 13.81 3.70 -10.97
C ALA A 441 14.93 2.81 -10.41
N ILE A 442 15.19 1.63 -10.98
CA ILE A 442 16.32 0.78 -10.57
C ILE A 442 17.62 1.57 -10.76
N GLU A 443 18.32 1.81 -9.65
CA GLU A 443 19.54 2.60 -9.64
C GLU A 443 20.64 1.99 -10.53
N GLY A 444 21.16 2.85 -11.40
CA GLY A 444 22.25 2.58 -12.32
C GLY A 444 22.39 3.79 -13.22
N VAL A 445 23.61 4.31 -13.41
CA VAL A 445 23.83 5.36 -14.41
C VAL A 445 23.46 4.75 -15.76
N ARG A 446 22.32 5.16 -16.33
CA ARG A 446 22.06 4.91 -17.76
C ARG A 446 23.30 5.43 -18.49
N PRO A 447 24.08 4.58 -19.17
CA PRO A 447 25.35 5.02 -19.75
C PRO A 447 25.10 6.27 -20.58
N GLY A 448 25.93 7.30 -20.44
CA GLY A 448 25.78 8.57 -21.17
C GLY A 448 25.75 8.37 -22.70
N ASN A 449 26.20 7.21 -23.14
CA ASN A 449 26.03 6.56 -24.42
C ASN A 449 24.99 5.42 -24.30
N SER A 450 23.70 5.77 -24.21
CA SER A 450 22.55 4.82 -24.21
C SER A 450 22.36 4.07 -25.54
N VAL A 451 23.33 4.21 -26.45
CA VAL A 451 23.38 3.66 -27.78
C VAL A 451 24.67 2.85 -27.89
N ASP A 452 24.52 1.53 -28.00
CA ASP A 452 25.61 0.61 -28.28
C ASP A 452 25.38 -0.03 -29.65
N ILE A 453 26.21 0.35 -30.63
CA ILE A 453 26.19 -0.18 -31.99
C ILE A 453 27.35 -1.14 -32.28
N THR A 454 28.22 -1.37 -31.30
CA THR A 454 29.45 -2.14 -31.47
C THR A 454 29.33 -3.54 -30.89
N THR A 455 28.48 -3.73 -29.86
CA THR A 455 28.20 -5.05 -29.30
C THR A 455 27.16 -5.80 -30.14
N PRO A 456 27.38 -7.09 -30.51
CA PRO A 456 26.44 -7.83 -31.37
C PRO A 456 25.01 -7.97 -30.83
N VAL A 457 24.84 -8.04 -29.51
CA VAL A 457 23.54 -8.03 -28.81
C VAL A 457 23.71 -7.27 -27.50
N PRO A 458 23.61 -5.93 -27.49
CA PRO A 458 23.95 -5.12 -26.31
C PRO A 458 23.15 -5.50 -25.07
N THR A 459 21.86 -5.82 -25.23
CA THR A 459 20.95 -6.19 -24.13
C THR A 459 21.36 -7.45 -23.36
N ILE A 460 22.21 -8.31 -23.95
CA ILE A 460 22.72 -9.55 -23.30
C ILE A 460 24.22 -9.44 -23.04
N ASN A 461 24.97 -8.95 -24.02
CA ASN A 461 26.44 -9.04 -24.04
C ASN A 461 27.13 -7.78 -23.48
N ASN A 462 26.43 -6.66 -23.36
CA ASN A 462 26.99 -5.45 -22.74
C ASN A 462 26.63 -5.46 -21.24
N PRO A 463 27.61 -5.53 -20.32
CA PRO A 463 27.39 -5.52 -18.88
C PRO A 463 26.61 -4.29 -18.38
N GLU A 464 26.62 -3.17 -19.11
CA GLU A 464 25.87 -1.97 -18.72
C GLU A 464 24.38 -2.07 -19.07
N CYS A 465 24.00 -2.83 -20.10
CA CYS A 465 22.59 -3.04 -20.45
C CYS A 465 22.03 -4.33 -19.84
N SER A 466 22.83 -5.40 -19.72
CA SER A 466 22.36 -6.69 -19.19
C SER A 466 21.90 -6.66 -17.74
N LYS A 467 22.36 -5.68 -16.93
CA LYS A 467 21.89 -5.46 -15.54
C LYS A 467 20.37 -5.37 -15.44
N CYS A 468 19.75 -4.51 -16.27
CA CYS A 468 18.30 -4.34 -16.27
C CYS A 468 17.61 -5.39 -17.15
N HIS A 469 18.23 -5.76 -18.27
CA HIS A 469 17.65 -6.73 -19.21
C HIS A 469 17.55 -8.14 -18.63
N ALA A 470 18.45 -8.55 -17.72
CA ALA A 470 18.35 -9.83 -17.01
C ALA A 470 17.08 -9.93 -16.14
N VAL A 471 16.54 -8.81 -15.68
CA VAL A 471 15.28 -8.74 -14.91
C VAL A 471 14.08 -8.57 -15.83
N LEU A 472 14.18 -7.67 -16.82
CA LEU A 472 13.07 -7.27 -17.69
C LEU A 472 12.72 -8.32 -18.76
N ASP A 473 13.73 -8.89 -19.43
CA ASP A 473 13.53 -9.74 -20.60
C ASP A 473 12.82 -11.08 -20.27
N PRO A 474 13.05 -11.75 -19.12
CA PRO A 474 12.27 -12.93 -18.74
C PRO A 474 10.76 -12.67 -18.66
N VAL A 475 10.34 -11.54 -18.07
CA VAL A 475 8.93 -11.16 -18.02
C VAL A 475 8.43 -10.77 -19.42
N ALA A 476 9.25 -10.10 -20.25
CA ALA A 476 8.88 -9.81 -21.63
C ALA A 476 8.66 -11.09 -22.46
N SER A 477 9.43 -12.14 -22.19
CA SER A 477 9.36 -13.41 -22.92
C SER A 477 8.03 -14.15 -22.75
N ILE A 478 7.29 -13.93 -21.65
CA ILE A 478 5.96 -14.54 -21.45
C ILE A 478 4.97 -14.11 -22.53
N PHE A 479 5.20 -12.93 -23.13
CA PHE A 479 4.39 -12.38 -24.20
C PHE A 479 4.87 -12.73 -25.61
N GLN A 480 5.90 -13.57 -25.78
CA GLN A 480 6.52 -13.85 -27.09
C GLN A 480 5.56 -14.45 -28.14
N ASN A 481 4.51 -15.12 -27.68
CA ASN A 481 3.47 -15.72 -28.53
C ASN A 481 2.33 -14.75 -28.87
N TRP A 482 2.48 -13.47 -28.52
CA TRP A 482 1.46 -12.43 -28.75
C TRP A 482 2.04 -11.34 -29.64
N ASP A 483 1.35 -11.05 -30.73
CA ASP A 483 1.80 -10.01 -31.66
C ASP A 483 1.49 -8.58 -31.16
N GLN A 484 1.79 -7.59 -32.00
CA GLN A 484 1.55 -6.17 -31.72
C GLN A 484 0.06 -5.83 -31.52
N LYS A 485 -0.84 -6.63 -32.11
CA LYS A 485 -2.29 -6.48 -31.99
C LYS A 485 -2.88 -7.34 -30.85
N GLY A 486 -2.02 -7.99 -30.07
CA GLY A 486 -2.44 -8.88 -28.98
C GLY A 486 -3.08 -10.17 -29.48
N GLN A 487 -2.81 -10.58 -30.72
CA GLN A 487 -3.30 -11.85 -31.25
C GLN A 487 -2.36 -12.97 -30.83
N TYR A 488 -2.94 -14.10 -30.43
CA TYR A 488 -2.15 -15.29 -30.12
C TYR A 488 -1.61 -15.90 -31.41
N ARG A 489 -0.29 -15.86 -31.55
CA ARG A 489 0.50 -16.36 -32.68
C ARG A 489 1.63 -17.19 -32.07
N PRO A 490 1.36 -18.45 -31.66
CA PRO A 490 2.39 -19.28 -31.09
C PRO A 490 3.55 -19.37 -32.07
N ALA A 491 4.73 -18.99 -31.63
CA ALA A 491 5.91 -19.10 -32.46
C ALA A 491 6.04 -20.58 -32.84
N ARG A 492 5.95 -20.90 -34.14
CA ARG A 492 6.61 -22.10 -34.63
C ARG A 492 8.08 -21.85 -34.31
N ILE A 493 8.62 -22.53 -33.29
CA ILE A 493 10.04 -22.51 -33.01
C ILE A 493 10.74 -23.10 -34.24
N GLN A 494 10.99 -22.29 -35.27
CA GLN A 494 12.05 -22.53 -36.22
C GLN A 494 13.26 -21.79 -35.67
N TRP A 495 13.93 -22.49 -34.76
CA TRP A 495 15.30 -22.25 -34.28
C TRP A 495 16.32 -21.90 -35.40
N ARG A 496 15.99 -22.10 -36.68
CA ARG A 496 16.88 -21.86 -37.83
C ARG A 496 17.01 -20.40 -38.27
N ALA A 497 16.15 -19.47 -37.86
CA ALA A 497 16.30 -18.07 -38.26
C ALA A 497 17.27 -17.27 -37.37
N HIS A 498 17.66 -17.81 -36.20
CA HIS A 498 18.54 -17.13 -35.24
C HIS A 498 20.01 -17.53 -35.31
N ALA A 499 20.41 -18.46 -36.20
CA ALA A 499 21.78 -18.99 -36.24
C ALA A 499 22.47 -19.00 -37.63
N ALA A 500 21.82 -18.56 -38.71
CA ALA A 500 22.48 -18.52 -40.01
C ALA A 500 22.01 -17.33 -40.85
N GLY A 501 22.96 -16.50 -41.28
CA GLY A 501 22.73 -15.37 -42.19
C GLY A 501 22.13 -15.82 -43.52
N GLY A 502 20.80 -15.78 -43.62
CA GLY A 502 20.04 -16.18 -44.80
C GLY A 502 19.08 -15.10 -45.27
N GLN A 503 19.61 -14.21 -46.12
CA GLN A 503 18.92 -13.41 -47.14
C GLN A 503 17.54 -12.84 -46.80
N TYR A 504 17.54 -11.64 -46.22
CA TYR A 504 16.45 -10.69 -46.38
C TYR A 504 16.20 -10.44 -47.88
N ARG A 505 15.00 -10.77 -48.37
CA ARG A 505 14.46 -10.05 -49.52
C ARG A 505 14.37 -8.58 -49.12
N GLN A 506 15.10 -7.76 -49.87
CA GLN A 506 15.21 -6.31 -49.76
C GLN A 506 13.86 -5.65 -49.46
N PHE A 507 13.63 -5.31 -48.20
CA PHE A 507 13.06 -4.02 -47.84
C PHE A 507 14.13 -3.29 -47.05
N GLY A 508 14.41 -2.06 -47.48
CA GLY A 508 15.66 -1.35 -47.27
C GLY A 508 16.15 -1.27 -45.83
N ALA A 509 17.47 -1.20 -45.73
CA ALA A 509 18.25 -0.88 -44.55
C ALA A 509 17.56 0.10 -43.60
N LEU A 510 17.06 -0.41 -42.49
CA LEU A 510 16.99 0.33 -41.25
C LEU A 510 17.93 -0.40 -40.29
N VAL A 511 19.14 0.13 -40.15
CA VAL A 511 20.01 -0.12 -39.02
C VAL A 511 19.19 0.25 -37.78
N GLY A 512 18.59 -0.75 -37.15
CA GLY A 512 17.73 -0.57 -35.98
C GLY A 512 18.59 -0.07 -34.84
N ARG A 513 18.40 1.19 -34.44
CA ARG A 513 18.88 1.70 -33.16
C ARG A 513 18.17 0.90 -32.08
N GLU A 514 18.91 0.07 -31.37
CA GLU A 514 18.44 -0.51 -30.11
C GLU A 514 18.94 0.42 -29.01
N ASP A 515 18.07 1.33 -28.57
CA ASP A 515 18.32 2.19 -27.42
C ASP A 515 18.22 1.33 -26.14
N CYS A 516 19.18 1.46 -25.21
CA CYS A 516 19.06 0.82 -23.89
C CYS A 516 17.98 1.59 -23.09
N CYS A 517 16.87 0.89 -22.81
CA CYS A 517 15.64 1.32 -22.10
C CYS A 517 14.69 2.28 -22.83
#